data_AF-A7ZHV9-F1
#
_entry.id   AF-A7ZHV9-F1
#
_cell.length_a   1.000
_cell.length_b   1.000
_cell.length_c   1.000
_cell.angle_alpha   90.00
_cell.angle_beta   90.00
_cell.angle_gamma   90.00
#
_symmetry.space_group_name_H-M   'P 1'
#
loop_
_entity.id
_entity.type
_entity.pdbx_description
1 polymer ?
#
loop_
_entity_poly.entity_id
_entity_poly.type
_entity_poly.pdbx_seq_one_letter_code
_entity_poly.pdbx_strand_id
1 'polypeptide(L)'
;MAMDLRDPNVWISHLLENLPEEKLASALKDDNPNWEYIDGEIVKLGSLAHSQLDIPELQRRGLVILASESKDFRLLAHLLRTLQHAGDPHLALRLLALYVEHYWAVAAPQNMAHKKRFASQVIKRFETGIEVFSQNAATAQRDALSGELAKLAQCWQSHNAPELAQATDDLFALYQRAFNRAAPAPVPTPAASGSSPQTTATSESGVTQPSAPAPQIVIDSHDDKAWRDTLLKVAAILCERQPDSPQGYRLRRHALWQNITSTPQAESDGRTPLAAVSADMVADYHAQLGSADMALWQQVEKSVLLAPYWLDGHCLSAQTALRLGYKQVADAIRDEVIRFLERLPQLTGLLFNDHTPFISEQTKQWLAASPDAKVAPVAQIGEESKAARACFAEQGLEAALRYLDMLPEGDPRDQFHRQYLAAQLTEEAGLVQLAQQQYRMLFRMGLQMMVADWEPSLLEQLEQKFTAEQ
;
A
#
# COMPACT_ATOMS: atom_id res chain seq x y z
N MET A 1 21.75 -31.26 19.04
CA MET A 1 20.66 -31.03 20.03
C MET A 1 19.62 -30.15 19.37
N ALA A 2 18.34 -30.45 19.52
CA ALA A 2 17.29 -29.57 19.02
C ALA A 2 17.38 -28.23 19.78
N MET A 3 17.42 -27.12 19.05
CA MET A 3 17.47 -25.78 19.63
C MET A 3 16.14 -25.48 20.32
N ASP A 4 16.15 -25.30 21.64
CA ASP A 4 14.95 -24.96 22.41
C ASP A 4 14.66 -23.46 22.31
N LEU A 5 13.77 -23.10 21.39
CA LEU A 5 13.39 -21.71 21.14
C LEU A 5 12.54 -21.10 22.25
N ARG A 6 12.07 -21.90 23.22
CA ARG A 6 11.31 -21.41 24.38
C ARG A 6 12.23 -20.94 25.51
N ASP A 7 13.51 -21.29 25.48
CA ASP A 7 14.48 -20.85 26.47
C ASP A 7 15.10 -19.50 26.03
N PRO A 8 14.85 -18.39 26.76
CA PRO A 8 15.48 -17.09 26.48
C PRO A 8 17.01 -17.14 26.39
N ASN A 9 17.66 -18.05 27.12
CA ASN A 9 19.11 -18.15 27.15
C ASN A 9 19.68 -18.62 25.80
N VAL A 10 18.91 -19.41 25.03
CA VAL A 10 19.31 -19.83 23.69
C VAL A 10 19.41 -18.62 22.76
N TRP A 11 18.42 -17.72 22.80
CA TRP A 11 18.44 -16.50 22.00
C TRP A 11 19.58 -15.56 22.38
N ILE A 12 19.78 -15.37 23.68
CA ILE A 12 20.82 -14.47 24.21
C ILE A 12 22.21 -15.02 23.89
N SER A 13 22.45 -16.32 24.06
CA SER A 13 23.76 -16.94 23.75
C SER A 13 24.11 -16.82 22.26
N HIS A 14 23.17 -17.10 21.35
CA HIS A 14 23.42 -16.98 19.92
C HIS A 14 23.61 -15.52 19.48
N LEU A 15 22.88 -14.59 20.08
CA LEU A 15 23.08 -13.15 19.86
C LEU A 15 24.48 -12.72 20.31
N LEU A 16 24.94 -13.16 21.47
CA LEU A 16 26.21 -12.76 22.07
C LEU A 16 27.42 -13.59 21.63
N GLU A 17 27.22 -14.60 20.79
CA GLU A 17 28.31 -15.42 20.25
C GLU A 17 29.35 -14.54 19.55
N ASN A 18 30.62 -14.77 19.88
CA ASN A 18 31.73 -13.97 19.39
C ASN A 18 31.99 -14.25 17.91
N LEU A 19 31.85 -13.20 17.09
CA LEU A 19 32.24 -13.21 15.68
C LEU A 19 33.48 -12.33 15.46
N PRO A 20 34.35 -12.67 14.50
CA PRO A 20 35.42 -11.79 14.04
C PRO A 20 34.88 -10.42 13.64
N GLU A 21 35.63 -9.34 13.89
CA GLU A 21 35.20 -7.95 13.61
C GLU A 21 34.78 -7.73 12.16
N GLU A 22 35.44 -8.40 11.21
CA GLU A 22 35.10 -8.36 9.78
C GLU A 22 33.67 -8.84 9.51
N LYS A 23 33.22 -9.88 10.22
CA LYS A 23 31.86 -10.43 10.10
C LYS A 23 30.82 -9.54 10.78
N LEU A 24 31.19 -8.87 11.87
CA LEU A 24 30.30 -7.93 12.57
C LEU A 24 29.88 -6.80 11.62
N ALA A 25 30.84 -6.18 10.92
CA ALA A 25 30.60 -5.05 10.04
C ALA A 25 30.00 -5.44 8.67
N SER A 26 30.09 -6.72 8.29
CA SER A 26 29.60 -7.21 6.99
C SER A 26 28.07 -7.26 6.93
N ALA A 27 27.53 -6.72 5.84
CA ALA A 27 26.11 -6.89 5.52
C ALA A 27 25.84 -8.33 5.08
N LEU A 28 24.67 -8.85 5.45
CA LEU A 28 24.18 -10.11 4.88
C LEU A 28 24.00 -9.95 3.38
N LYS A 29 24.62 -10.86 2.63
CA LYS A 29 24.49 -10.92 1.19
C LYS A 29 23.16 -11.56 0.82
N ASP A 30 22.55 -11.06 -0.24
CA ASP A 30 21.25 -11.53 -0.72
C ASP A 30 21.31 -12.96 -1.31
N ASP A 31 22.52 -13.47 -1.62
CA ASP A 31 22.76 -14.85 -2.07
C ASP A 31 22.87 -15.88 -0.94
N ASN A 32 22.77 -15.45 0.32
CA ASN A 32 22.81 -16.38 1.45
C ASN A 32 21.48 -17.14 1.56
N PRO A 33 21.48 -18.48 1.46
CA PRO A 33 20.24 -19.26 1.37
C PRO A 33 19.40 -19.22 2.65
N ASN A 34 20.03 -19.05 3.81
CA ASN A 34 19.31 -18.90 5.07
C ASN A 34 18.70 -17.49 5.17
N TRP A 35 19.41 -16.47 4.70
CA TRP A 35 18.90 -15.09 4.67
C TRP A 35 17.75 -14.92 3.66
N GLU A 36 17.90 -15.44 2.44
CA GLU A 36 16.86 -15.42 1.41
C GLU A 36 15.57 -16.08 1.90
N TYR A 37 15.69 -17.23 2.57
CA TYR A 37 14.55 -17.90 3.20
C TYR A 37 13.91 -17.01 4.29
N ILE A 38 14.69 -16.42 5.18
CA ILE A 38 14.16 -15.58 6.27
C ILE A 38 13.46 -14.34 5.70
N ASP A 39 14.10 -13.62 4.77
CA ASP A 39 13.58 -12.38 4.19
C ASP A 39 12.35 -12.64 3.29
N GLY A 40 12.31 -13.77 2.60
CA GLY A 40 11.15 -14.20 1.82
C GLY A 40 9.98 -14.66 2.69
N GLU A 41 10.23 -15.48 3.72
CA GLU A 41 9.16 -16.03 4.56
C GLU A 41 8.59 -14.97 5.51
N ILE A 42 9.40 -14.07 6.09
CA ILE A 42 8.93 -13.08 7.08
C ILE A 42 7.84 -12.14 6.53
N VAL A 43 7.73 -11.99 5.20
CA VAL A 43 6.63 -11.25 4.55
C VAL A 43 5.27 -11.91 4.80
N LYS A 44 5.24 -13.23 5.01
CA LYS A 44 4.01 -13.98 5.33
C LYS A 44 3.57 -13.79 6.78
N LEU A 45 4.44 -13.30 7.67
CA LEU A 45 4.14 -13.09 9.09
C LEU A 45 3.08 -11.98 9.28
N GLY A 46 1.92 -12.33 9.84
CA GLY A 46 0.77 -11.44 9.97
C GLY A 46 -0.08 -11.29 8.69
N SER A 47 0.21 -12.07 7.65
CA SER A 47 -0.59 -12.12 6.41
C SER A 47 -1.57 -13.30 6.41
N LEU A 48 -2.40 -13.41 5.38
CA LEU A 48 -3.28 -14.58 5.16
C LEU A 48 -2.50 -15.90 4.98
N ALA A 49 -1.20 -15.84 4.63
CA ALA A 49 -0.31 -16.99 4.53
C ALA A 49 0.42 -17.32 5.84
N HIS A 50 0.09 -16.66 6.95
CA HIS A 50 0.76 -16.85 8.24
C HIS A 50 0.75 -18.30 8.72
N SER A 51 -0.33 -19.05 8.44
CA SER A 51 -0.45 -20.47 8.82
C SER A 51 0.50 -21.40 8.06
N GLN A 52 1.08 -20.96 6.95
CA GLN A 52 2.07 -21.71 6.17
C GLN A 52 3.50 -21.45 6.65
N LEU A 53 3.70 -20.48 7.55
CA LEU A 53 5.02 -20.06 7.99
C LEU A 53 5.49 -20.94 9.16
N ASP A 54 6.61 -21.62 8.95
CA ASP A 54 7.31 -22.31 10.04
C ASP A 54 8.12 -21.28 10.85
N ILE A 55 7.45 -20.66 11.84
CA ILE A 55 8.08 -19.68 12.73
C ILE A 55 9.30 -20.31 13.43
N PRO A 56 9.21 -21.51 14.04
CA PRO A 56 10.36 -22.17 14.65
C PRO A 56 11.55 -22.32 13.71
N GLU A 57 11.34 -22.73 12.46
CA GLU A 57 12.43 -22.89 11.50
C GLU A 57 13.06 -21.56 11.10
N LEU A 58 12.26 -20.52 10.88
CA LEU A 58 12.75 -19.16 10.61
C LEU A 58 13.63 -18.67 11.77
N GLN A 59 13.17 -18.88 13.00
CA GLN A 59 13.91 -18.50 14.21
C GLN A 59 15.23 -19.27 14.33
N ARG A 60 15.23 -20.60 14.12
CA ARG A 60 16.47 -21.41 14.14
C ARG A 60 17.48 -20.91 13.14
N ARG A 61 17.08 -20.71 11.87
CA ARG A 61 17.98 -20.22 10.81
C ARG A 61 18.54 -18.86 11.17
N GLY A 62 17.71 -17.95 11.66
CA GLY A 62 18.18 -16.63 12.05
C GLY A 62 19.15 -16.65 13.23
N LEU A 63 18.91 -17.49 14.24
CA LEU A 63 19.84 -17.67 15.36
C LEU A 63 21.18 -18.29 14.92
N VAL A 64 21.15 -19.22 13.97
CA VAL A 64 22.38 -19.79 13.38
C VAL A 64 23.19 -18.72 12.65
N ILE A 65 22.55 -17.86 11.84
CA ILE A 65 23.25 -16.76 11.15
C ILE A 65 23.84 -15.78 12.17
N LEU A 66 23.07 -15.39 13.20
CA LEU A 66 23.55 -14.51 14.27
C LEU A 66 24.80 -15.10 14.96
N ALA A 67 24.82 -16.41 15.19
CA ALA A 67 25.91 -17.05 15.92
C ALA A 67 27.17 -17.29 15.08
N SER A 68 27.06 -17.41 13.74
CA SER A 68 28.15 -17.93 12.90
C SER A 68 28.59 -17.03 11.74
N GLU A 69 27.73 -16.12 11.28
CA GLU A 69 27.90 -15.45 10.00
C GLU A 69 27.85 -13.93 10.07
N SER A 70 26.79 -13.34 10.65
CA SER A 70 26.61 -11.88 10.62
C SER A 70 25.77 -11.38 11.80
N LYS A 71 26.04 -10.14 12.21
CA LYS A 71 25.18 -9.39 13.13
C LYS A 71 24.36 -8.31 12.40
N ASP A 72 24.05 -8.46 11.11
CA ASP A 72 23.26 -7.47 10.37
C ASP A 72 21.94 -7.14 11.10
N PHE A 73 21.68 -5.86 11.30
CA PHE A 73 20.51 -5.39 12.04
C PHE A 73 19.18 -5.79 11.37
N ARG A 74 19.16 -6.00 10.04
CA ARG A 74 17.98 -6.50 9.31
C ARG A 74 17.55 -7.88 9.81
N LEU A 75 18.51 -8.75 10.10
CA LEU A 75 18.24 -10.07 10.64
C LEU A 75 17.65 -10.01 12.04
N LEU A 76 18.23 -9.18 12.91
CA LEU A 76 17.67 -8.97 14.24
C LEU A 76 16.24 -8.45 14.15
N ALA A 77 15.97 -7.46 13.30
CA ALA A 77 14.64 -6.89 13.14
C ALA A 77 13.58 -7.95 12.76
N HIS A 78 13.92 -8.90 11.87
CA HIS A 78 13.02 -10.00 11.51
C HIS A 78 12.78 -10.97 12.67
N LEU A 79 13.83 -11.32 13.41
CA LEU A 79 13.72 -12.16 14.60
C LEU A 79 12.84 -11.51 15.69
N LEU A 80 13.05 -10.22 15.97
CA LEU A 80 12.23 -9.45 16.90
C LEU A 80 10.76 -9.45 16.47
N ARG A 81 10.48 -9.33 15.18
CA ARG A 81 9.11 -9.37 14.63
C ARG A 81 8.41 -10.69 14.92
N THR A 82 9.13 -11.82 14.90
CA THR A 82 8.53 -13.13 15.25
C THR A 82 8.13 -13.20 16.73
N LEU A 83 8.96 -12.67 17.62
CA LEU A 83 8.72 -12.66 19.06
C LEU A 83 7.58 -11.70 19.43
N GLN A 84 7.53 -10.52 18.80
CA GLN A 84 6.43 -9.57 18.94
C GLN A 84 5.10 -10.22 18.53
N HIS A 85 5.08 -10.94 17.39
CA HIS A 85 3.88 -11.63 16.93
C HIS A 85 3.49 -12.81 17.83
N ALA A 86 4.46 -13.52 18.42
CA ALA A 86 4.21 -14.59 19.38
C ALA A 86 3.67 -14.07 20.73
N GLY A 87 3.64 -12.76 20.94
CA GLY A 87 3.17 -12.14 22.18
C GLY A 87 4.23 -12.11 23.28
N ASP A 88 5.52 -12.23 22.93
CA ASP A 88 6.64 -12.11 23.88
C ASP A 88 7.46 -10.83 23.61
N PRO A 89 6.90 -9.63 23.90
CA PRO A 89 7.61 -8.37 23.73
C PRO A 89 8.77 -8.22 24.72
N HIS A 90 8.77 -8.94 25.84
CA HIS A 90 9.83 -8.84 26.85
C HIS A 90 11.14 -9.43 26.32
N LEU A 91 11.12 -10.66 25.79
CA LEU A 91 12.31 -11.25 25.18
C LEU A 91 12.81 -10.43 23.98
N ALA A 92 11.88 -9.95 23.15
CA ALA A 92 12.23 -9.09 22.01
C ALA A 92 12.93 -7.79 22.46
N LEU A 93 12.42 -7.09 23.48
CA LEU A 93 13.06 -5.90 24.02
C LEU A 93 14.43 -6.21 24.63
N ARG A 94 14.56 -7.33 25.34
CA ARG A 94 15.83 -7.77 25.91
C ARG A 94 16.89 -7.98 24.82
N LEU A 95 16.53 -8.65 23.73
CA LEU A 95 17.44 -8.89 22.61
C LEU A 95 17.82 -7.59 21.90
N LEU A 96 16.88 -6.66 21.73
CA LEU A 96 17.17 -5.36 21.15
C LEU A 96 18.14 -4.56 22.03
N ALA A 97 17.91 -4.52 23.36
CA ALA A 97 18.79 -3.82 24.29
C ALA A 97 20.21 -4.38 24.26
N LEU A 98 20.36 -5.71 24.34
CA LEU A 98 21.67 -6.37 24.24
C LEU A 98 22.34 -6.14 22.89
N TYR A 99 21.59 -6.21 21.80
CA TYR A 99 22.17 -5.96 20.48
C TYR A 99 22.67 -4.51 20.36
N VAL A 100 21.90 -3.55 20.88
CA VAL A 100 22.30 -2.14 20.82
C VAL A 100 23.57 -1.92 21.63
N GLU A 101 23.60 -2.46 22.85
CA GLU A 101 24.76 -2.39 23.75
C GLU A 101 26.06 -2.93 23.14
N HIS A 102 26.00 -4.07 22.42
CA HIS A 102 27.20 -4.76 21.96
C HIS A 102 27.55 -4.51 20.49
N TYR A 103 26.56 -4.29 19.61
CA TYR A 103 26.75 -4.37 18.17
C TYR A 103 26.28 -3.14 17.39
N TRP A 104 25.55 -2.19 18.00
CA TRP A 104 24.98 -1.06 17.28
C TRP A 104 26.00 -0.23 16.49
N ALA A 105 27.17 0.03 17.06
CA ALA A 105 28.18 0.88 16.45
C ALA A 105 28.88 0.22 15.25
N VAL A 106 29.02 -1.12 15.26
CA VAL A 106 29.88 -1.85 14.31
C VAL A 106 29.05 -2.57 13.25
N ALA A 107 27.88 -3.08 13.62
CA ALA A 107 27.11 -3.96 12.76
C ALA A 107 26.50 -3.26 11.54
N ALA A 108 26.35 -4.00 10.44
CA ALA A 108 25.62 -3.53 9.27
C ALA A 108 24.13 -3.22 9.61
N PRO A 109 23.47 -2.32 8.88
CA PRO A 109 23.98 -1.45 7.81
C PRO A 109 24.87 -0.29 8.31
N GLN A 110 25.89 0.09 7.54
CA GLN A 110 26.84 1.17 7.90
C GLN A 110 26.25 2.59 7.77
N ASN A 111 25.21 2.77 6.95
CA ASN A 111 24.52 4.05 6.85
C ASN A 111 23.69 4.30 8.11
N MET A 112 24.25 5.09 9.03
CA MET A 112 23.65 5.36 10.33
C MET A 112 22.29 6.06 10.24
N ALA A 113 22.06 6.92 9.25
CA ALA A 113 20.75 7.58 9.07
C ALA A 113 19.66 6.56 8.69
N HIS A 114 19.97 5.65 7.77
CA HIS A 114 19.05 4.56 7.41
C HIS A 114 18.85 3.59 8.56
N LYS A 115 19.94 3.25 9.27
CA LYS A 115 19.90 2.35 10.44
C LYS A 115 19.01 2.92 11.55
N LYS A 116 19.14 4.21 11.86
CA LYS A 116 18.30 4.91 12.84
C LYS A 116 16.83 4.94 12.43
N ARG A 117 16.52 5.30 11.17
CA ARG A 117 15.14 5.24 10.64
C ARG A 117 14.55 3.83 10.76
N PHE A 118 15.31 2.81 10.40
CA PHE A 118 14.86 1.43 10.49
C PHE A 118 14.66 0.98 11.95
N ALA A 119 15.55 1.38 12.86
CA ALA A 119 15.39 1.12 14.29
C ALA A 119 14.14 1.79 14.88
N SER A 120 13.81 3.02 14.46
CA SER A 120 12.57 3.69 14.85
C SER A 120 11.33 2.89 14.41
N GLN A 121 11.34 2.31 13.21
CA GLN A 121 10.27 1.41 12.77
C GLN A 121 10.18 0.14 13.62
N VAL A 122 11.32 -0.43 14.03
CA VAL A 122 11.34 -1.60 14.93
C VAL A 122 10.76 -1.24 16.30
N ILE A 123 11.11 -0.09 16.87
CA ILE A 123 10.57 0.42 18.14
C ILE A 123 9.05 0.60 18.04
N LYS A 124 8.56 1.25 16.98
CA LYS A 124 7.13 1.48 16.76
C LYS A 124 6.31 0.18 16.70
N ARG A 125 6.89 -0.92 16.20
CA ARG A 125 6.19 -2.22 16.16
C ARG A 125 5.87 -2.79 17.55
N PHE A 126 6.62 -2.43 18.59
CA PHE A 126 6.31 -2.83 19.97
C PHE A 126 5.01 -2.19 20.50
N GLU A 127 4.47 -1.17 19.84
CA GLU A 127 3.14 -0.65 20.17
C GLU A 127 2.03 -1.67 19.88
N THR A 128 2.28 -2.57 18.92
CA THR A 128 1.31 -3.61 18.54
C THR A 128 1.29 -4.68 19.62
N GLY A 129 0.13 -4.86 20.27
CA GLY A 129 -0.04 -5.87 21.31
C GLY A 129 0.26 -5.40 22.74
N ILE A 130 0.49 -4.09 22.97
CA ILE A 130 0.63 -3.51 24.32
C ILE A 130 -0.56 -3.91 25.21
N GLU A 131 -1.79 -3.76 24.72
CA GLU A 131 -3.00 -4.06 25.48
C GLU A 131 -3.09 -5.56 25.84
N VAL A 132 -2.80 -6.45 24.88
CA VAL A 132 -2.82 -7.90 25.06
C VAL A 132 -1.76 -8.35 26.08
N PHE A 133 -0.54 -7.81 26.00
CA PHE A 133 0.51 -8.12 26.96
C PHE A 133 0.17 -7.56 28.34
N SER A 134 -0.30 -6.32 28.44
CA SER A 134 -0.61 -5.65 29.70
C SER A 134 -1.68 -6.38 30.50
N GLN A 135 -2.70 -6.92 29.83
CA GLN A 135 -3.79 -7.67 30.45
C GLN A 135 -3.35 -9.04 30.98
N ASN A 136 -2.39 -9.70 30.31
CA ASN A 136 -1.99 -11.08 30.61
C ASN A 136 -0.71 -11.19 31.45
N ALA A 137 0.14 -10.16 31.47
CA ALA A 137 1.43 -10.18 32.14
C ALA A 137 1.32 -10.02 33.67
N ALA A 138 2.09 -10.81 34.42
CA ALA A 138 2.24 -10.67 35.86
C ALA A 138 3.06 -9.40 36.21
N THR A 139 2.92 -8.90 37.44
CA THR A 139 3.64 -7.69 37.91
C THR A 139 5.15 -7.78 37.66
N ALA A 140 5.77 -8.92 37.99
CA ALA A 140 7.21 -9.12 37.77
C ALA A 140 7.62 -9.03 36.29
N GLN A 141 6.75 -9.45 35.36
CA GLN A 141 7.00 -9.35 33.91
C GLN A 141 6.84 -7.91 33.42
N ARG A 142 5.88 -7.15 33.97
CA ARG A 142 5.70 -5.73 33.69
C ARG A 142 6.90 -4.90 34.17
N ASP A 143 7.40 -5.21 35.36
CA ASP A 143 8.58 -4.57 35.95
C ASP A 143 9.84 -4.90 35.14
N ALA A 144 10.03 -6.16 34.77
CA ALA A 144 11.14 -6.59 33.93
C ALA A 144 11.12 -5.91 32.55
N LEU A 145 9.96 -5.84 31.89
CA LEU A 145 9.81 -5.13 30.61
C LEU A 145 10.09 -3.64 30.73
N SER A 146 9.61 -3.00 31.80
CA SER A 146 9.88 -1.59 32.09
C SER A 146 11.38 -1.34 32.29
N GLY A 147 12.08 -2.26 32.97
CA GLY A 147 13.54 -2.22 33.12
C GLY A 147 14.28 -2.33 31.79
N GLU A 148 13.85 -3.21 30.88
CA GLU A 148 14.45 -3.34 29.54
C GLU A 148 14.26 -2.09 28.69
N LEU A 149 13.09 -1.45 28.74
CA LEU A 149 12.84 -0.19 28.04
C LEU A 149 13.72 0.95 28.56
N ALA A 150 13.87 1.07 29.89
CA ALA A 150 14.76 2.05 30.48
C ALA A 150 16.23 1.83 30.08
N LYS A 151 16.68 0.56 30.08
CA LYS A 151 18.02 0.19 29.62
C LYS A 151 18.21 0.54 28.13
N LEU A 152 17.23 0.21 27.29
CA LEU A 152 17.28 0.48 25.86
C LEU A 152 17.37 2.00 25.57
N ALA A 153 16.59 2.82 26.27
CA ALA A 153 16.65 4.28 26.15
C ALA A 153 18.05 4.82 26.52
N GLN A 154 18.66 4.30 27.59
CA GLN A 154 20.02 4.64 28.00
C GLN A 154 21.05 4.24 26.93
N CYS A 155 20.92 3.06 26.33
CA CYS A 155 21.80 2.60 25.24
C CYS A 155 21.68 3.51 24.00
N TRP A 156 20.48 3.99 23.65
CA TRP A 156 20.34 4.93 22.54
C TRP A 156 21.03 6.28 22.80
N GLN A 157 20.98 6.76 24.05
CA GLN A 157 21.69 7.97 24.45
C GLN A 157 23.20 7.80 24.37
N SER A 158 23.77 6.68 24.83
CA SER A 158 25.21 6.43 24.74
C SER A 158 25.73 6.34 23.30
N HIS A 159 24.87 5.95 22.36
CA HIS A 159 25.17 5.90 20.92
C HIS A 159 24.80 7.18 20.15
N ASN A 160 24.53 8.31 20.81
CA ASN A 160 24.16 9.58 20.18
C ASN A 160 22.95 9.45 19.24
N ALA A 161 21.92 8.72 19.68
CA ALA A 161 20.64 8.55 18.98
C ALA A 161 19.46 9.08 19.82
N PRO A 162 19.38 10.40 20.09
CA PRO A 162 18.38 10.97 20.99
C PRO A 162 16.95 10.78 20.49
N GLU A 163 16.74 10.75 19.17
CA GLU A 163 15.44 10.46 18.55
C GLU A 163 14.94 9.04 18.86
N LEU A 164 15.83 8.05 18.96
CA LEU A 164 15.47 6.68 19.32
C LEU A 164 15.27 6.51 20.82
N ALA A 165 16.04 7.25 21.63
CA ALA A 165 15.81 7.33 23.07
C ALA A 165 14.40 7.88 23.35
N GLN A 166 14.04 9.01 22.72
CA GLN A 166 12.70 9.60 22.85
C GLN A 166 11.61 8.63 22.41
N ALA A 167 11.76 7.95 21.26
CA ALA A 167 10.79 6.95 20.82
C ALA A 167 10.64 5.78 21.81
N THR A 168 11.73 5.41 22.50
CA THR A 168 11.71 4.38 23.54
C THR A 168 11.03 4.87 24.82
N ASP A 169 11.24 6.14 25.20
CA ASP A 169 10.58 6.78 26.34
C ASP A 169 9.06 6.95 26.09
N ASP A 170 8.66 7.29 24.87
CA ASP A 170 7.25 7.36 24.46
C ASP A 170 6.60 5.98 24.54
N LEU A 171 7.30 4.93 24.07
CA LEU A 171 6.87 3.54 24.18
C LEU A 171 6.73 3.11 25.64
N PHE A 172 7.68 3.49 26.49
CA PHE A 172 7.63 3.26 27.94
C PHE A 172 6.39 3.90 28.57
N ALA A 173 6.07 5.14 28.21
CA ALA A 173 4.87 5.81 28.69
C ALA A 173 3.58 5.10 28.23
N LEU A 174 3.54 4.55 27.01
CA LEU A 174 2.41 3.76 26.51
C LEU A 174 2.22 2.46 27.32
N TYR A 175 3.29 1.71 27.58
CA TYR A 175 3.24 0.52 28.42
C TYR A 175 2.80 0.85 29.85
N GLN A 176 3.33 1.91 30.46
CA GLN A 176 2.89 2.33 31.80
C GLN A 176 1.40 2.68 31.85
N ARG A 177 0.89 3.43 30.86
CA ARG A 177 -0.55 3.76 30.78
C ARG A 177 -1.40 2.50 30.67
N ALA A 178 -0.97 1.53 29.86
CA ALA A 178 -1.68 0.25 29.70
C ALA A 178 -1.62 -0.60 30.97
N PHE A 179 -0.48 -0.66 31.67
CA PHE A 179 -0.35 -1.33 32.96
C PHE A 179 -1.26 -0.71 34.03
N ASN A 180 -1.37 0.62 34.07
CA ASN A 180 -2.25 1.33 34.99
C ASN A 180 -3.73 1.09 34.69
N ARG A 181 -4.11 0.93 33.41
CA ARG A 181 -5.47 0.57 32.98
C ARG A 181 -5.80 -0.90 33.29
N ALA A 182 -4.81 -1.79 33.21
CA ALA A 182 -4.95 -3.21 33.49
C ALA A 182 -4.88 -3.55 35.01
N ALA A 183 -4.54 -2.58 35.87
CA ALA A 183 -4.65 -2.73 37.31
C ALA A 183 -6.13 -2.66 37.74
N PRO A 184 -6.61 -3.57 38.62
CA PRO A 184 -8.03 -3.62 38.95
C PRO A 184 -8.46 -2.38 39.75
N ALA A 185 -9.47 -1.67 39.24
CA ALA A 185 -10.31 -0.80 40.06
C ALA A 185 -11.18 -1.67 40.99
N PRO A 186 -11.38 -1.29 42.27
CA PRO A 186 -12.19 -2.07 43.21
C PRO A 186 -13.66 -2.05 42.77
N VAL A 187 -14.21 -3.22 42.48
CA VAL A 187 -15.64 -3.38 42.16
C VAL A 187 -16.43 -3.58 43.45
N PRO A 188 -17.55 -2.87 43.68
CA PRO A 188 -18.55 -3.30 44.64
C PRO A 188 -19.46 -4.37 44.00
N THR A 189 -19.55 -5.54 44.64
CA THR A 189 -20.69 -6.49 44.57
C THR A 189 -21.98 -5.78 45.06
N PRO A 190 -23.24 -6.19 44.75
CA PRO A 190 -23.75 -7.54 44.39
C PRO A 190 -24.76 -7.51 43.20
N ALA A 191 -25.45 -8.56 42.71
CA ALA A 191 -26.02 -9.75 43.34
C ALA A 191 -26.39 -10.87 42.32
N ALA A 192 -26.37 -12.09 42.86
CA ALA A 192 -27.06 -13.34 42.53
C ALA A 192 -28.00 -13.49 41.31
N SER A 193 -27.76 -14.56 40.55
CA SER A 193 -28.67 -15.65 40.11
C SER A 193 -27.84 -16.57 39.20
N GLY A 194 -27.76 -17.89 39.22
CA GLY A 194 -28.41 -19.01 39.88
C GLY A 194 -28.09 -20.25 39.01
N SER A 195 -27.55 -21.32 39.62
CA SER A 195 -27.51 -22.77 39.24
C SER A 195 -28.06 -23.20 37.85
N SER A 196 -27.51 -24.13 37.05
CA SER A 196 -26.72 -25.35 37.30
C SER A 196 -26.28 -26.00 35.94
N PRO A 197 -25.47 -27.08 35.93
CA PRO A 197 -24.70 -27.59 34.77
C PRO A 197 -25.22 -28.92 34.18
N GLN A 198 -24.77 -29.33 32.97
CA GLN A 198 -24.58 -30.76 32.58
C GLN A 198 -23.93 -30.99 31.19
N THR A 199 -22.88 -31.87 31.19
CA THR A 199 -22.52 -33.02 30.30
C THR A 199 -22.80 -32.97 28.77
N THR A 200 -22.01 -33.52 27.83
CA THR A 200 -21.22 -34.79 27.69
C THR A 200 -20.49 -34.71 26.32
N ALA A 201 -19.21 -35.05 26.14
CA ALA A 201 -18.59 -36.36 25.83
C ALA A 201 -18.38 -36.73 24.32
N THR A 202 -17.09 -36.88 23.96
CA THR A 202 -16.40 -37.94 23.17
C THR A 202 -16.47 -38.06 21.62
N SER A 203 -15.26 -38.20 21.03
CA SER A 203 -14.74 -39.26 20.11
C SER A 203 -14.00 -38.68 18.89
N GLU A 204 -12.67 -38.74 18.72
CA GLU A 204 -11.66 -39.81 18.48
C GLU A 204 -11.44 -40.27 17.02
N SER A 205 -10.15 -40.44 16.68
CA SER A 205 -9.51 -41.12 15.52
C SER A 205 -9.41 -40.33 14.19
N GLY A 206 -8.30 -40.34 13.43
CA GLY A 206 -7.05 -41.09 13.50
C GLY A 206 -6.06 -40.60 12.42
N VAL A 207 -4.78 -40.98 12.56
CA VAL A 207 -3.62 -40.58 11.75
C VAL A 207 -3.56 -41.29 10.39
N THR A 208 -3.18 -40.57 9.32
CA THR A 208 -2.29 -41.07 8.24
C THR A 208 -1.76 -39.91 7.36
N GLN A 209 -0.45 -39.93 7.08
CA GLN A 209 0.25 -39.29 5.95
C GLN A 209 0.90 -40.45 5.13
N PRO A 210 1.42 -40.29 3.88
CA PRO A 210 1.55 -39.09 3.04
C PRO A 210 1.17 -39.28 1.55
N SER A 211 0.83 -38.19 0.86
CA SER A 211 1.06 -37.98 -0.59
C SER A 211 0.79 -36.51 -0.89
N ALA A 212 1.66 -35.84 -1.65
CA ALA A 212 1.43 -34.46 -2.08
C ALA A 212 0.20 -34.39 -3.02
N PRO A 213 -0.84 -33.58 -2.73
CA PRO A 213 -1.88 -33.26 -3.68
C PRO A 213 -1.84 -31.76 -4.05
N ALA A 214 -2.38 -31.43 -5.21
CA ALA A 214 -2.69 -30.06 -5.63
C ALA A 214 -3.38 -29.26 -4.50
N PRO A 215 -3.24 -27.91 -4.44
CA PRO A 215 -3.76 -27.12 -3.33
C PRO A 215 -5.25 -27.43 -3.12
N GLN A 216 -5.54 -28.18 -2.06
CA GLN A 216 -6.90 -28.48 -1.65
C GLN A 216 -7.45 -27.19 -1.05
N ILE A 217 -8.32 -26.52 -1.81
CA ILE A 217 -9.09 -25.40 -1.31
C ILE A 217 -10.18 -26.01 -0.44
N VAL A 218 -9.99 -25.96 0.88
CA VAL A 218 -11.03 -26.31 1.85
C VAL A 218 -12.16 -25.30 1.68
N ILE A 219 -13.33 -25.75 1.23
CA ILE A 219 -14.50 -24.91 1.00
C ILE A 219 -15.28 -24.83 2.31
N ASP A 220 -15.02 -23.78 3.08
CA ASP A 220 -15.82 -23.46 4.26
C ASP A 220 -16.94 -22.49 3.86
N SER A 221 -18.19 -22.99 3.83
CA SER A 221 -19.37 -22.25 3.35
C SER A 221 -20.22 -21.62 4.45
N HIS A 222 -19.76 -21.63 5.70
CA HIS A 222 -20.56 -21.22 6.87
C HIS A 222 -20.00 -19.99 7.60
N ASP A 223 -18.87 -19.44 7.15
CA ASP A 223 -18.26 -18.20 7.65
C ASP A 223 -17.94 -17.29 6.45
N ASP A 224 -18.52 -16.08 6.43
CA ASP A 224 -18.31 -15.09 5.35
C ASP A 224 -16.84 -14.70 5.18
N LYS A 225 -16.05 -14.75 6.27
CA LYS A 225 -14.61 -14.49 6.22
C LYS A 225 -13.85 -15.64 5.56
N ALA A 226 -14.12 -16.87 5.97
CA ALA A 226 -13.53 -18.06 5.36
C ALA A 226 -13.94 -18.23 3.88
N TRP A 227 -15.18 -17.88 3.55
CA TRP A 227 -15.68 -17.88 2.18
C TRP A 227 -14.98 -16.82 1.32
N ARG A 228 -14.82 -15.60 1.83
CA ARG A 228 -14.03 -14.56 1.16
C ARG A 228 -12.59 -15.02 0.91
N ASP A 229 -11.92 -15.58 1.92
CA ASP A 229 -10.55 -16.06 1.80
C ASP A 229 -10.42 -17.20 0.79
N THR A 230 -11.43 -18.08 0.73
CA THR A 230 -11.56 -19.13 -0.28
C THR A 230 -11.63 -18.55 -1.69
N LEU A 231 -12.50 -17.56 -1.93
CA LEU A 231 -12.63 -16.89 -3.22
C LEU A 231 -11.34 -16.18 -3.63
N LEU A 232 -10.65 -15.52 -2.68
CA LEU A 232 -9.36 -14.86 -2.96
C LEU A 232 -8.25 -15.86 -3.31
N LYS A 233 -8.21 -17.04 -2.65
CA LYS A 233 -7.27 -18.12 -2.99
C LYS A 233 -7.55 -18.68 -4.39
N VAL A 234 -8.81 -18.96 -4.72
CA VAL A 234 -9.20 -19.41 -6.07
C VAL A 234 -8.81 -18.35 -7.11
N ALA A 235 -9.11 -17.07 -6.85
CA ALA A 235 -8.77 -15.97 -7.74
C ALA A 235 -7.26 -15.83 -7.95
N ALA A 236 -6.46 -16.00 -6.89
CA ALA A 236 -4.99 -15.98 -7.00
C ALA A 236 -4.48 -17.09 -7.91
N ILE A 237 -4.97 -18.32 -7.74
CA ILE A 237 -4.59 -19.47 -8.59
C ILE A 237 -5.00 -19.25 -10.05
N LEU A 238 -6.19 -18.67 -10.29
CA LEU A 238 -6.65 -18.36 -11.65
C LEU A 238 -5.76 -17.31 -12.32
N CYS A 239 -5.43 -16.21 -11.63
CA CYS A 239 -4.55 -15.18 -12.17
C CYS A 239 -3.12 -15.67 -12.41
N GLU A 240 -2.60 -16.58 -11.57
CA GLU A 240 -1.26 -17.15 -11.75
C GLU A 240 -1.20 -18.11 -12.95
N ARG A 241 -2.21 -18.98 -13.09
CA ARG A 241 -2.25 -19.98 -14.16
C ARG A 241 -2.67 -19.41 -15.52
N GLN A 242 -3.53 -18.40 -15.52
CA GLN A 242 -4.13 -17.79 -16.72
C GLN A 242 -4.20 -16.26 -16.54
N PRO A 243 -3.06 -15.55 -16.61
CA PRO A 243 -3.00 -14.10 -16.42
C PRO A 243 -3.77 -13.31 -17.49
N ASP A 244 -4.00 -13.91 -18.65
CA ASP A 244 -4.82 -13.40 -19.76
C ASP A 244 -6.33 -13.59 -19.55
N SER A 245 -6.73 -14.51 -18.65
CA SER A 245 -8.13 -14.81 -18.37
C SER A 245 -8.74 -13.78 -17.41
N PRO A 246 -9.84 -13.10 -17.78
CA PRO A 246 -10.49 -12.13 -16.90
C PRO A 246 -11.08 -12.71 -15.61
N GLN A 247 -11.32 -14.03 -15.56
CA GLN A 247 -12.13 -14.65 -14.51
C GLN A 247 -11.49 -14.56 -13.13
N GLY A 248 -10.16 -14.71 -13.02
CA GLY A 248 -9.46 -14.55 -11.75
C GLY A 248 -9.60 -13.13 -11.19
N TYR A 249 -9.49 -12.13 -12.05
CA TYR A 249 -9.60 -10.72 -11.67
C TYR A 249 -11.03 -10.34 -11.28
N ARG A 250 -12.05 -10.84 -12.01
CA ARG A 250 -13.47 -10.65 -11.66
C ARG A 250 -13.80 -11.29 -10.31
N LEU A 251 -13.37 -12.54 -10.10
CA LEU A 251 -13.58 -13.24 -8.82
C LEU A 251 -12.91 -12.50 -7.66
N ARG A 252 -11.73 -11.92 -7.88
CA ARG A 252 -11.02 -11.11 -6.89
C ARG A 252 -11.84 -9.87 -6.47
N ARG A 253 -12.42 -9.13 -7.42
CA ARG A 253 -13.28 -7.96 -7.13
C ARG A 253 -14.58 -8.36 -6.45
N HIS A 254 -15.20 -9.47 -6.88
CA HIS A 254 -16.36 -10.03 -6.21
C HIS A 254 -16.04 -10.33 -4.73
N ALA A 255 -14.96 -11.08 -4.47
CA ALA A 255 -14.53 -11.38 -3.10
C ALA A 255 -14.22 -10.11 -2.30
N LEU A 256 -13.61 -9.10 -2.93
CA LEU A 256 -13.26 -7.82 -2.33
C LEU A 256 -14.48 -7.02 -1.87
N TRP A 257 -15.54 -6.95 -2.67
CA TRP A 257 -16.65 -6.02 -2.47
C TRP A 257 -17.99 -6.67 -2.07
N GLN A 258 -18.11 -8.00 -2.08
CA GLN A 258 -19.37 -8.71 -1.77
C GLN A 258 -19.97 -8.33 -0.41
N ASN A 259 -19.13 -8.10 0.61
CA ASN A 259 -19.58 -7.80 1.97
C ASN A 259 -19.78 -6.29 2.24
N ILE A 260 -19.44 -5.43 1.28
CA ILE A 260 -19.61 -3.97 1.42
C ILE A 260 -21.00 -3.62 0.89
N THR A 261 -21.99 -3.52 1.76
CA THR A 261 -23.40 -3.26 1.39
C THR A 261 -23.81 -1.79 1.53
N SER A 262 -23.02 -0.97 2.23
CA SER A 262 -23.24 0.45 2.42
C SER A 262 -21.93 1.24 2.32
N THR A 263 -22.04 2.55 2.10
CA THR A 263 -20.86 3.44 2.14
C THR A 263 -20.35 3.61 3.57
N PRO A 264 -19.03 3.87 3.75
CA PRO A 264 -18.49 4.23 5.06
C PRO A 264 -19.14 5.51 5.59
N GLN A 265 -19.22 5.64 6.91
CA GLN A 265 -19.74 6.85 7.55
C GLN A 265 -18.80 8.03 7.25
N ALA A 266 -19.37 9.09 6.69
CA ALA A 266 -18.66 10.30 6.35
C ALA A 266 -19.00 11.44 7.32
N GLU A 267 -18.03 12.31 7.57
CA GLU A 267 -18.21 13.60 8.24
C GLU A 267 -18.99 14.59 7.34
N SER A 268 -19.35 15.76 7.88
CA SER A 268 -20.11 16.79 7.16
C SER A 268 -19.43 17.29 5.89
N ASP A 269 -18.11 17.12 5.78
CA ASP A 269 -17.29 17.52 4.63
C ASP A 269 -17.00 16.37 3.65
N GLY A 270 -17.61 15.19 3.84
CA GLY A 270 -17.44 14.02 2.97
C GLY A 270 -16.23 13.14 3.30
N ARG A 271 -15.45 13.47 4.34
CA ARG A 271 -14.32 12.63 4.78
C ARG A 271 -14.76 11.42 5.57
N THR A 272 -14.01 10.33 5.40
CA THR A 272 -14.20 9.08 6.12
C THR A 272 -13.02 8.85 7.06
N PRO A 273 -13.17 8.05 8.14
CA PRO A 273 -12.06 7.71 9.04
C PRO A 273 -11.03 6.75 8.41
N LEU A 274 -11.13 6.51 7.10
CA LEU A 274 -10.29 5.58 6.36
C LEU A 274 -9.02 6.28 5.88
N ALA A 275 -7.88 5.61 6.02
CA ALA A 275 -6.61 6.10 5.52
C ALA A 275 -6.49 5.87 4.00
N ALA A 276 -5.99 6.87 3.28
CA ALA A 276 -5.59 6.72 1.88
C ALA A 276 -4.34 5.84 1.76
N VAL A 277 -4.14 5.27 0.57
CA VAL A 277 -2.85 4.67 0.21
C VAL A 277 -1.79 5.77 0.15
N SER A 278 -0.59 5.49 0.67
CA SER A 278 0.51 6.46 0.73
C SER A 278 0.79 7.09 -0.64
N ALA A 279 0.85 8.42 -0.70
CA ALA A 279 1.14 9.15 -1.93
C ALA A 279 2.49 8.77 -2.56
N ASP A 280 3.52 8.49 -1.74
CA ASP A 280 4.82 8.02 -2.21
C ASP A 280 4.70 6.66 -2.94
N MET A 281 3.93 5.73 -2.37
CA MET A 281 3.67 4.43 -2.99
C MET A 281 2.90 4.56 -4.31
N VAL A 282 1.93 5.47 -4.38
CA VAL A 282 1.17 5.75 -5.61
C VAL A 282 2.08 6.35 -6.68
N ALA A 283 2.94 7.30 -6.30
CA ALA A 283 3.92 7.92 -7.20
C ALA A 283 4.91 6.88 -7.76
N ASP A 284 5.41 5.98 -6.91
CA ASP A 284 6.31 4.89 -7.30
C ASP A 284 5.68 3.97 -8.35
N TYR A 285 4.40 3.61 -8.17
CA TYR A 285 3.70 2.79 -9.17
C TYR A 285 3.51 3.52 -10.50
N HIS A 286 3.17 4.82 -10.46
CA HIS A 286 3.05 5.62 -11.68
C HIS A 286 4.39 5.77 -12.42
N ALA A 287 5.50 5.94 -11.69
CA ALA A 287 6.83 6.02 -12.28
C ALA A 287 7.22 4.72 -13.00
N GLN A 288 6.87 3.57 -12.43
CA GLN A 288 7.18 2.24 -13.00
C GLN A 288 6.25 1.83 -14.14
N LEU A 289 5.13 2.54 -14.36
CA LEU A 289 4.17 2.23 -15.43
C LEU A 289 4.84 2.22 -16.82
N GLY A 290 5.85 3.07 -17.02
CA GLY A 290 6.68 3.15 -18.24
C GLY A 290 7.27 1.81 -18.67
N SER A 291 7.74 1.03 -17.70
CA SER A 291 8.37 -0.28 -17.85
C SER A 291 7.57 -1.37 -17.14
N ALA A 292 6.24 -1.32 -17.27
CA ALA A 292 5.33 -2.23 -16.58
C ALA A 292 5.68 -3.70 -16.81
N ASP A 293 5.80 -4.45 -15.72
CA ASP A 293 6.02 -5.89 -15.70
C ASP A 293 4.96 -6.59 -14.83
N MET A 294 5.02 -7.93 -14.79
CA MET A 294 4.10 -8.72 -13.96
C MET A 294 4.27 -8.45 -12.45
N ALA A 295 5.47 -8.09 -12.01
CA ALA A 295 5.76 -7.83 -10.59
C ALA A 295 5.07 -6.54 -10.11
N LEU A 296 5.17 -5.46 -10.89
CA LEU A 296 4.42 -4.22 -10.67
C LEU A 296 2.92 -4.51 -10.60
N TRP A 297 2.40 -5.28 -11.56
CA TRP A 297 0.96 -5.58 -11.59
C TRP A 297 0.50 -6.35 -10.34
N GLN A 298 1.29 -7.34 -9.89
CA GLN A 298 1.02 -8.08 -8.66
C GLN A 298 1.08 -7.18 -7.41
N GLN A 299 2.01 -6.23 -7.34
CA GLN A 299 2.11 -5.27 -6.25
C GLN A 299 0.88 -4.34 -6.21
N VAL A 300 0.48 -3.79 -7.35
CA VAL A 300 -0.73 -2.94 -7.46
C VAL A 300 -1.98 -3.73 -7.03
N GLU A 301 -2.15 -4.96 -7.53
CA GLU A 301 -3.28 -5.83 -7.14
C GLU A 301 -3.30 -6.15 -5.64
N LYS A 302 -2.13 -6.35 -5.03
CA LYS A 302 -2.02 -6.56 -3.58
C LYS A 302 -2.46 -5.33 -2.80
N SER A 303 -2.03 -4.14 -3.22
CA SER A 303 -2.41 -2.87 -2.58
C SER A 303 -3.91 -2.61 -2.71
N VAL A 304 -4.51 -2.89 -3.88
CA VAL A 304 -5.96 -2.82 -4.10
C VAL A 304 -6.75 -3.75 -3.17
N LEU A 305 -6.26 -4.97 -2.93
CA LEU A 305 -6.91 -5.90 -2.01
C LEU A 305 -6.88 -5.45 -0.53
N LEU A 306 -5.86 -4.67 -0.16
CA LEU A 306 -5.70 -4.12 1.19
C LEU A 306 -6.48 -2.81 1.38
N ALA A 307 -6.75 -2.07 0.30
CA ALA A 307 -7.47 -0.81 0.31
C ALA A 307 -8.73 -0.89 -0.60
N PRO A 308 -9.85 -1.46 -0.12
CA PRO A 308 -11.03 -1.73 -0.97
C PRO A 308 -11.68 -0.50 -1.60
N TYR A 309 -11.46 0.68 -1.03
CA TYR A 309 -12.01 1.96 -1.49
C TYR A 309 -11.00 2.78 -2.32
N TRP A 310 -9.78 2.26 -2.57
CA TRP A 310 -8.80 2.92 -3.42
C TRP A 310 -9.10 2.61 -4.90
N LEU A 311 -10.08 3.32 -5.48
CA LEU A 311 -10.58 3.05 -6.83
C LEU A 311 -9.56 3.43 -7.91
N ASP A 312 -8.71 4.43 -7.64
CA ASP A 312 -7.60 4.79 -8.53
C ASP A 312 -6.60 3.63 -8.74
N GLY A 313 -6.41 2.76 -7.74
CA GLY A 313 -5.59 1.56 -7.87
C GLY A 313 -6.13 0.56 -8.90
N HIS A 314 -7.45 0.52 -9.11
CA HIS A 314 -8.06 -0.31 -10.15
C HIS A 314 -7.81 0.23 -11.55
N CYS A 315 -7.84 1.56 -11.71
CA CYS A 315 -7.45 2.23 -12.95
C CYS A 315 -5.98 1.92 -13.29
N LEU A 316 -5.10 2.03 -12.30
CA LEU A 316 -3.69 1.70 -12.43
C LEU A 316 -3.44 0.23 -12.80
N SER A 317 -4.17 -0.69 -12.17
CA SER A 317 -4.13 -2.11 -12.50
C SER A 317 -4.58 -2.38 -13.94
N ALA A 318 -5.67 -1.75 -14.39
CA ALA A 318 -6.14 -1.88 -15.77
C ALA A 318 -5.15 -1.29 -16.80
N GLN A 319 -4.52 -0.15 -16.49
CA GLN A 319 -3.47 0.43 -17.34
C GLN A 319 -2.24 -0.48 -17.43
N THR A 320 -1.85 -1.09 -16.30
CA THR A 320 -0.73 -2.04 -16.26
C THR A 320 -1.05 -3.28 -17.08
N ALA A 321 -2.26 -3.85 -16.93
CA ALA A 321 -2.76 -4.96 -17.73
C ALA A 321 -2.74 -4.64 -19.24
N LEU A 322 -3.17 -3.43 -19.62
CA LEU A 322 -3.17 -2.98 -21.01
C LEU A 322 -1.74 -2.93 -21.59
N ARG A 323 -0.78 -2.40 -20.83
CA ARG A 323 0.63 -2.33 -21.26
C ARG A 323 1.29 -3.70 -21.41
N LEU A 324 0.86 -4.67 -20.60
CA LEU A 324 1.26 -6.07 -20.70
C LEU A 324 0.53 -6.84 -21.83
N GLY A 325 -0.41 -6.20 -22.53
CA GLY A 325 -1.17 -6.79 -23.63
C GLY A 325 -2.46 -7.51 -23.22
N TYR A 326 -2.84 -7.50 -21.94
CA TYR A 326 -4.03 -8.17 -21.42
C TYR A 326 -5.28 -7.28 -21.49
N LYS A 327 -5.68 -6.89 -22.69
CA LYS A 327 -6.82 -5.98 -22.92
C LYS A 327 -8.13 -6.47 -22.31
N GLN A 328 -8.46 -7.77 -22.48
CA GLN A 328 -9.69 -8.34 -21.94
C GLN A 328 -9.75 -8.28 -20.41
N VAL A 329 -8.59 -8.37 -19.75
CA VAL A 329 -8.49 -8.22 -18.30
C VAL A 329 -8.67 -6.75 -17.90
N ALA A 330 -8.04 -5.82 -18.62
CA ALA A 330 -8.21 -4.39 -18.38
C ALA A 330 -9.68 -3.96 -18.48
N ASP A 331 -10.39 -4.41 -19.53
CA ASP A 331 -11.82 -4.16 -19.72
C ASP A 331 -12.64 -4.78 -18.58
N ALA A 332 -12.34 -6.01 -18.17
CA ALA A 332 -13.02 -6.66 -17.07
C ALA A 332 -12.81 -5.96 -15.71
N ILE A 333 -11.61 -5.47 -15.43
CA ILE A 333 -11.34 -4.69 -14.21
C ILE A 333 -12.20 -3.43 -14.21
N ARG A 334 -12.29 -2.74 -15.35
CA ARG A 334 -13.16 -1.57 -15.51
C ARG A 334 -14.63 -1.92 -15.26
N ASP A 335 -15.14 -2.98 -15.89
CA ASP A 335 -16.54 -3.43 -15.72
C ASP A 335 -16.90 -3.70 -14.26
N GLU A 336 -16.00 -4.34 -13.49
CA GLU A 336 -16.23 -4.61 -12.07
C GLU A 336 -16.28 -3.32 -11.24
N VAL A 337 -15.42 -2.33 -11.54
CA VAL A 337 -15.44 -1.02 -10.86
C VAL A 337 -16.74 -0.28 -11.17
N ILE A 338 -17.19 -0.29 -12.44
CA ILE A 338 -18.47 0.31 -12.84
C ILE A 338 -19.61 -0.32 -12.05
N ARG A 339 -19.71 -1.65 -12.01
CA ARG A 339 -20.77 -2.35 -11.26
C ARG A 339 -20.73 -2.06 -9.76
N PHE A 340 -19.55 -1.89 -9.18
CA PHE A 340 -19.42 -1.50 -7.78
C PHE A 340 -19.94 -0.08 -7.52
N LEU A 341 -19.64 0.86 -8.41
CA LEU A 341 -20.12 2.24 -8.32
C LEU A 341 -21.61 2.38 -8.64
N GLU A 342 -22.16 1.60 -9.58
CA GLU A 342 -23.61 1.54 -9.82
C GLU A 342 -24.37 1.07 -8.59
N ARG A 343 -23.78 0.13 -7.84
CA ARG A 343 -24.36 -0.39 -6.60
C ARG A 343 -24.26 0.61 -5.43
N LEU A 344 -23.19 1.40 -5.36
CA LEU A 344 -22.92 2.38 -4.30
C LEU A 344 -22.44 3.72 -4.91
N PRO A 345 -23.32 4.49 -5.56
CA PRO A 345 -22.94 5.68 -6.32
C PRO A 345 -22.41 6.81 -5.42
N GLN A 346 -22.76 6.81 -4.13
CA GLN A 346 -22.29 7.82 -3.18
C GLN A 346 -20.77 7.77 -2.97
N LEU A 347 -20.11 6.65 -3.27
CA LEU A 347 -18.66 6.52 -3.19
C LEU A 347 -17.91 7.53 -4.08
N THR A 348 -18.54 8.03 -5.14
CA THR A 348 -17.92 8.99 -6.08
C THR A 348 -17.64 10.37 -5.47
N GLY A 349 -18.29 10.70 -4.36
CA GLY A 349 -18.13 11.98 -3.64
C GLY A 349 -17.43 11.86 -2.28
N LEU A 350 -16.93 10.68 -1.91
CA LEU A 350 -16.29 10.47 -0.61
C LEU A 350 -14.78 10.71 -0.65
N LEU A 351 -14.25 11.12 0.50
CA LEU A 351 -12.84 11.40 0.73
C LEU A 351 -12.26 10.49 1.83
N PHE A 352 -10.97 10.21 1.76
CA PHE A 352 -10.19 9.65 2.86
C PHE A 352 -9.96 10.71 3.96
N ASN A 353 -9.39 10.30 5.08
CA ASN A 353 -9.14 11.16 6.24
C ASN A 353 -8.18 12.34 5.95
N ASP A 354 -7.35 12.21 4.92
CA ASP A 354 -6.36 13.20 4.46
C ASP A 354 -6.89 14.10 3.31
N HIS A 355 -8.20 14.06 3.03
CA HIS A 355 -8.87 14.73 1.89
C HIS A 355 -8.59 14.14 0.51
N THR A 356 -7.81 13.06 0.39
CA THR A 356 -7.65 12.36 -0.90
C THR A 356 -9.02 11.81 -1.34
N PRO A 357 -9.47 12.01 -2.59
CA PRO A 357 -10.72 11.44 -3.05
C PRO A 357 -10.63 9.93 -3.21
N PHE A 358 -11.74 9.21 -3.00
CA PHE A 358 -11.79 7.78 -3.30
C PHE A 358 -11.57 7.47 -4.79
N ILE A 359 -11.98 8.42 -5.64
CA ILE A 359 -11.86 8.36 -7.08
C ILE A 359 -11.42 9.73 -7.63
N SER A 360 -10.27 9.77 -8.28
CA SER A 360 -9.77 10.96 -8.98
C SER A 360 -10.58 11.28 -10.25
N GLU A 361 -10.50 12.52 -10.72
CA GLU A 361 -11.11 12.93 -12.00
C GLU A 361 -10.58 12.11 -13.19
N GLN A 362 -9.29 11.74 -13.17
CA GLN A 362 -8.69 10.89 -14.20
C GLN A 362 -9.36 9.51 -14.24
N THR A 363 -9.61 8.91 -13.07
CA THR A 363 -10.29 7.61 -12.99
C THR A 363 -11.76 7.72 -13.40
N LYS A 364 -12.45 8.83 -13.08
CA LYS A 364 -13.81 9.08 -13.57
C LYS A 364 -13.86 9.13 -15.09
N GLN A 365 -12.91 9.81 -15.74
CA GLN A 365 -12.80 9.85 -17.20
C GLN A 365 -12.52 8.47 -17.79
N TRP A 366 -11.64 7.68 -17.17
CA TRP A 366 -11.36 6.31 -17.60
C TRP A 366 -12.60 5.40 -17.53
N LEU A 367 -13.43 5.55 -16.50
CA LEU A 367 -14.69 4.79 -16.36
C LEU A 367 -15.75 5.25 -17.37
N ALA A 368 -15.79 6.54 -17.70
CA ALA A 368 -16.72 7.11 -18.68
C ALA A 368 -16.33 6.78 -20.14
N ALA A 369 -15.07 6.42 -20.40
CA ALA A 369 -14.59 6.06 -21.72
C ALA A 369 -15.24 4.74 -22.19
N SER A 370 -16.17 4.84 -23.13
CA SER A 370 -16.89 3.68 -23.68
C SER A 370 -15.98 2.84 -24.58
N PRO A 371 -15.92 1.50 -24.42
CA PRO A 371 -15.08 0.62 -25.25
C PRO A 371 -15.50 0.55 -26.72
N ASP A 372 -16.75 0.93 -27.03
CA ASP A 372 -17.32 0.93 -28.39
C ASP A 372 -17.21 2.27 -29.12
N ALA A 373 -16.58 3.27 -28.49
CA ALA A 373 -16.17 4.47 -29.20
C ALA A 373 -14.98 4.10 -30.08
N LYS A 374 -15.26 3.75 -31.35
CA LYS A 374 -14.30 3.86 -32.47
C LYS A 374 -13.41 5.07 -32.19
N VAL A 375 -12.09 4.83 -32.17
CA VAL A 375 -11.03 5.82 -32.00
C VAL A 375 -11.47 7.16 -32.55
N ALA A 376 -11.90 8.05 -31.65
CA ALA A 376 -12.19 9.45 -31.93
C ALA A 376 -11.03 10.28 -31.36
N PRO A 377 -10.69 11.42 -31.98
CA PRO A 377 -9.33 11.98 -32.04
C PRO A 377 -8.84 12.71 -30.77
N VAL A 378 -9.36 12.42 -29.58
CA VAL A 378 -9.00 13.17 -28.36
C VAL A 378 -7.55 12.92 -27.92
N ALA A 379 -7.00 11.73 -28.19
CA ALA A 379 -5.59 11.43 -27.88
C ALA A 379 -4.58 12.12 -28.83
N GLN A 380 -4.98 12.39 -30.09
CA GLN A 380 -4.14 13.09 -31.06
C GLN A 380 -4.05 14.59 -30.76
N ILE A 381 -5.17 15.22 -30.38
CA ILE A 381 -5.22 16.64 -30.00
C ILE A 381 -4.27 16.96 -28.82
N GLY A 382 -4.17 16.05 -27.84
CA GLY A 382 -3.30 16.22 -26.67
C GLY A 382 -1.80 16.18 -26.97
N GLU A 383 -1.37 15.32 -27.91
CA GLU A 383 0.03 15.25 -28.35
C GLU A 383 0.38 16.40 -29.31
N GLU A 384 -0.51 16.73 -30.26
CA GLU A 384 -0.36 17.88 -31.17
C GLU A 384 -0.20 19.20 -30.41
N SER A 385 -1.00 19.40 -29.35
CA SER A 385 -0.96 20.60 -28.50
C SER A 385 0.36 20.75 -27.75
N LYS A 386 0.90 19.65 -27.19
CA LYS A 386 2.20 19.66 -26.50
C LYS A 386 3.34 19.96 -27.46
N ALA A 387 3.33 19.36 -28.65
CA ALA A 387 4.36 19.56 -29.66
C ALA A 387 4.39 21.01 -30.17
N ALA A 388 3.21 21.62 -30.42
CA ALA A 388 3.12 23.01 -30.83
C ALA A 388 3.62 23.99 -29.74
N ARG A 389 3.31 23.72 -28.47
CA ARG A 389 3.83 24.52 -27.33
C ARG A 389 5.33 24.37 -27.14
N ALA A 390 5.89 23.18 -27.36
CA ALA A 390 7.34 22.99 -27.36
C ALA A 390 8.01 23.77 -28.51
N CYS A 391 7.44 23.71 -29.72
CA CYS A 391 7.91 24.48 -30.87
C CYS A 391 7.89 26.00 -30.59
N PHE A 392 6.84 26.49 -29.92
CA PHE A 392 6.74 27.89 -29.51
C PHE A 392 7.86 28.29 -28.53
N ALA A 393 8.13 27.46 -27.53
CA ALA A 393 9.15 27.74 -26.52
C ALA A 393 10.59 27.73 -27.11
N GLU A 394 10.85 26.86 -28.09
CA GLU A 394 12.19 26.69 -28.67
C GLU A 394 12.47 27.64 -29.85
N GLN A 395 11.47 27.89 -30.70
CA GLN A 395 11.65 28.51 -32.02
C GLN A 395 10.75 29.74 -32.24
N GLY A 396 9.87 30.06 -31.29
CA GLY A 396 8.99 31.22 -31.32
C GLY A 396 7.68 31.01 -32.09
N LEU A 397 6.84 32.07 -32.11
CA LEU A 397 5.48 32.03 -32.64
C LEU A 397 5.39 31.56 -34.09
N GLU A 398 6.26 32.07 -34.97
CA GLU A 398 6.21 31.77 -36.40
C GLU A 398 6.43 30.27 -36.67
N ALA A 399 7.39 29.65 -35.98
CA ALA A 399 7.66 28.22 -36.10
C ALA A 399 6.49 27.38 -35.60
N ALA A 400 5.88 27.78 -34.47
CA ALA A 400 4.74 27.07 -33.89
C ALA A 400 3.48 27.14 -34.78
N LEU A 401 3.21 28.30 -35.39
CA LEU A 401 2.11 28.45 -36.35
C LEU A 401 2.34 27.65 -37.63
N ARG A 402 3.57 27.66 -38.16
CA ARG A 402 3.93 26.80 -39.31
C ARG A 402 3.79 25.32 -39.00
N TYR A 403 4.15 24.91 -37.79
CA TYR A 403 3.95 23.53 -37.35
C TYR A 403 2.46 23.16 -37.37
N LEU A 404 1.57 24.02 -36.85
CA LEU A 404 0.12 23.80 -36.86
C LEU A 404 -0.46 23.74 -38.28
N ASP A 405 0.03 24.58 -39.20
CA ASP A 405 -0.39 24.58 -40.62
C ASP A 405 0.07 23.33 -41.39
N MET A 406 1.19 22.71 -40.98
CA MET A 406 1.74 21.52 -41.62
C MET A 406 1.11 20.20 -41.13
N LEU A 407 0.23 20.26 -40.13
CA LEU A 407 -0.50 19.09 -39.66
C LEU A 407 -1.55 18.65 -40.69
N PRO A 408 -1.82 17.33 -40.83
CA PRO A 408 -2.79 16.82 -41.80
C PRO A 408 -4.18 17.38 -41.51
N GLU A 409 -4.97 17.66 -42.56
CA GLU A 409 -6.37 18.11 -42.42
C GLU A 409 -7.16 17.09 -41.57
N GLY A 410 -7.48 17.49 -40.33
CA GLY A 410 -8.26 16.69 -39.40
C GLY A 410 -9.75 16.95 -39.54
N ASP A 411 -10.55 16.33 -38.66
CA ASP A 411 -11.98 16.55 -38.59
C ASP A 411 -12.29 18.01 -38.20
N PRO A 412 -13.51 18.53 -38.46
CA PRO A 412 -13.86 19.92 -38.14
C PRO A 412 -13.60 20.32 -36.68
N ARG A 413 -13.68 19.34 -35.76
CA ARG A 413 -13.32 19.51 -34.35
C ARG A 413 -11.82 19.73 -34.15
N ASP A 414 -10.98 18.95 -34.81
CA ASP A 414 -9.52 19.07 -34.72
C ASP A 414 -9.07 20.43 -35.26
N GLN A 415 -9.67 20.87 -36.37
CA GLN A 415 -9.44 22.20 -36.95
C GLN A 415 -9.82 23.30 -35.96
N PHE A 416 -10.95 23.17 -35.26
CA PHE A 416 -11.38 24.11 -34.24
C PHE A 416 -10.37 24.20 -33.07
N HIS A 417 -9.91 23.06 -32.55
CA HIS A 417 -8.91 23.04 -31.47
C HIS A 417 -7.55 23.60 -31.91
N ARG A 418 -7.11 23.33 -33.14
CA ARG A 418 -5.86 23.89 -33.69
C ARG A 418 -5.93 25.40 -33.81
N GLN A 419 -7.05 25.94 -34.30
CA GLN A 419 -7.23 27.38 -34.39
C GLN A 419 -7.31 28.04 -33.00
N TYR A 420 -7.94 27.37 -32.03
CA TYR A 420 -7.95 27.83 -30.64
C TYR A 420 -6.55 27.86 -30.03
N LEU A 421 -5.75 26.82 -30.25
CA LEU A 421 -4.36 26.77 -29.81
C LEU A 421 -3.50 27.84 -30.50
N ALA A 422 -3.68 28.08 -31.80
CA ALA A 422 -3.00 29.15 -32.51
C ALA A 422 -3.30 30.53 -31.90
N ALA A 423 -4.56 30.77 -31.50
CA ALA A 423 -4.95 32.00 -30.82
C ALA A 423 -4.31 32.13 -29.42
N GLN A 424 -4.20 31.03 -28.67
CA GLN A 424 -3.48 30.99 -27.39
C GLN A 424 -1.99 31.32 -27.54
N LEU A 425 -1.32 30.72 -28.53
CA LEU A 425 0.09 31.01 -28.78
C LEU A 425 0.30 32.46 -29.22
N THR A 426 -0.64 33.01 -30.00
CA THR A 426 -0.63 34.42 -30.42
C THR A 426 -0.80 35.37 -29.23
N GLU A 427 -1.65 35.02 -28.26
CA GLU A 427 -1.81 35.73 -26.98
C GLU A 427 -0.53 35.67 -26.15
N GLU A 428 0.05 34.47 -25.97
CA GLU A 428 1.29 34.23 -25.22
C GLU A 428 2.50 34.96 -25.85
N ALA A 429 2.50 35.17 -27.16
CA ALA A 429 3.51 35.96 -27.88
C ALA A 429 3.34 37.48 -27.73
N GLY A 430 2.31 37.96 -27.03
CA GLY A 430 2.05 39.38 -26.77
C GLY A 430 1.19 40.07 -27.84
N LEU A 431 0.65 39.35 -28.83
CA LEU A 431 -0.24 39.89 -29.86
C LEU A 431 -1.71 39.85 -29.39
N VAL A 432 -1.98 40.42 -28.22
CA VAL A 432 -3.25 40.28 -27.48
C VAL A 432 -4.46 40.72 -28.30
N GLN A 433 -4.38 41.87 -29.00
CA GLN A 433 -5.50 42.36 -29.82
C GLN A 433 -5.85 41.41 -30.98
N LEU A 434 -4.84 40.76 -31.57
CA LEU A 434 -5.05 39.79 -32.65
C LEU A 434 -5.67 38.51 -32.10
N ALA A 435 -5.16 38.01 -30.97
CA ALA A 435 -5.70 36.84 -30.29
C ALA A 435 -7.18 37.03 -29.90
N GLN A 436 -7.56 38.20 -29.40
CA GLN A 436 -8.96 38.51 -29.08
C GLN A 436 -9.88 38.50 -30.30
N GLN A 437 -9.41 39.03 -31.43
CA GLN A 437 -10.17 38.95 -32.69
C GLN A 437 -10.37 37.49 -33.11
N GLN A 438 -9.32 36.67 -33.00
CA GLN A 438 -9.38 35.23 -33.29
C GLN A 438 -10.35 34.52 -32.34
N TYR A 439 -10.31 34.78 -31.03
CA TYR A 439 -11.26 34.20 -30.07
C TYR A 439 -12.71 34.56 -30.37
N ARG A 440 -12.99 35.82 -30.74
CA ARG A 440 -14.35 36.25 -31.13
C ARG A 440 -14.83 35.56 -32.40
N MET A 441 -13.95 35.37 -33.38
CA MET A 441 -14.27 34.63 -34.60
C MET A 441 -14.53 33.15 -34.30
N LEU A 442 -13.68 32.52 -33.47
CA LEU A 442 -13.85 31.13 -33.03
C LEU A 442 -15.12 30.92 -32.23
N PHE A 443 -15.49 31.86 -31.36
CA PHE A 443 -16.74 31.79 -30.60
C PHE A 443 -17.97 31.80 -31.52
N ARG A 444 -18.01 32.72 -32.51
CA ARG A 444 -19.09 32.74 -33.52
C ARG A 444 -19.16 31.45 -34.33
N MET A 445 -18.00 30.92 -34.72
CA MET A 445 -17.93 29.64 -35.44
C MET A 445 -18.39 28.47 -34.57
N GLY A 446 -18.01 28.45 -33.28
CA GLY A 446 -18.43 27.42 -32.33
C GLY A 446 -19.93 27.42 -32.08
N LEU A 447 -20.58 28.59 -32.08
CA LEU A 447 -22.04 28.69 -32.05
C LEU A 447 -22.70 28.12 -33.32
N GLN A 448 -22.11 28.36 -34.50
CA GLN A 448 -22.63 27.81 -35.76
C GLN A 448 -22.43 26.29 -35.89
N MET A 449 -21.37 25.75 -35.31
CA MET A 449 -21.05 24.32 -35.28
C MET A 449 -21.73 23.57 -34.12
N MET A 450 -22.60 24.24 -33.36
CA MET A 450 -23.29 23.71 -32.18
C MET A 450 -22.33 23.06 -31.16
N VAL A 451 -21.16 23.68 -30.93
CA VAL A 451 -20.17 23.21 -29.94
C VAL A 451 -20.78 23.10 -28.54
N ALA A 452 -21.80 23.91 -28.24
CA ALA A 452 -22.53 23.88 -26.97
C ALA A 452 -23.19 22.51 -26.68
N ASP A 453 -23.56 21.76 -27.72
CA ASP A 453 -24.28 20.49 -27.57
C ASP A 453 -23.33 19.32 -27.25
N TRP A 454 -22.02 19.48 -27.46
CA TRP A 454 -21.03 18.41 -27.28
C TRP A 454 -19.81 18.77 -26.41
N GLU A 455 -19.40 20.03 -26.34
CA GLU A 455 -18.35 20.55 -25.44
C GLU A 455 -18.68 21.97 -24.92
N PRO A 456 -19.65 22.11 -24.00
CA PRO A 456 -20.06 23.43 -23.49
C PRO A 456 -18.93 24.18 -22.76
N SER A 457 -18.04 23.44 -22.07
CA SER A 457 -16.90 24.01 -21.35
C SER A 457 -15.89 24.73 -22.24
N LEU A 458 -15.72 24.28 -23.50
CA LEU A 458 -14.82 24.92 -24.45
C LEU A 458 -15.35 26.30 -24.90
N LEU A 459 -16.67 26.40 -25.09
CA LEU A 459 -17.32 27.67 -25.42
C LEU A 459 -17.28 28.66 -24.26
N GLU A 460 -17.50 28.20 -23.02
CA GLU A 460 -17.36 29.05 -21.83
C GLU A 460 -15.94 29.60 -21.69
N GLN A 461 -14.91 28.76 -21.92
CA GLN A 461 -13.51 29.19 -21.91
C GLN A 461 -13.20 30.20 -23.01
N LEU A 462 -13.73 29.98 -24.22
CA LEU A 462 -13.61 30.93 -25.33
C LEU A 462 -14.27 32.27 -25.01
N GLU A 463 -15.46 32.25 -24.39
CA GLU A 463 -16.19 33.46 -24.00
C GLU A 463 -15.40 34.29 -22.98
N GLN A 464 -14.84 33.63 -21.96
CA GLN A 464 -14.01 34.27 -20.93
C GLN A 464 -12.79 34.98 -21.53
N LYS A 465 -12.20 34.43 -22.61
CA LYS A 465 -10.98 34.95 -23.24
C LYS A 465 -11.13 36.32 -23.94
N PHE A 466 -12.34 36.77 -24.25
CA PHE A 466 -12.56 38.10 -24.84
C PHE A 466 -13.55 38.99 -24.06
N THR A 467 -14.16 38.46 -22.99
CA THR A 467 -15.01 39.23 -22.06
C THR A 467 -14.23 39.78 -20.87
N ALA A 468 -13.08 39.18 -20.51
CA ALA A 468 -12.22 39.65 -19.41
C ALA A 468 -11.51 41.01 -19.66
N GLU A 469 -11.64 41.60 -20.85
CA GLU A 469 -11.06 42.91 -21.21
C GLU A 469 -12.12 43.97 -21.60
N GLN A 470 -13.37 43.80 -21.17
CA GLN A 470 -14.34 44.91 -21.05
C GLN A 470 -14.43 45.36 -19.60
#